data_AF-A0A2V8DAQ9-F1
#
_entry.id   AF-A0A2V8DAQ9-F1
#
_cell.length_a   1.000
_cell.length_b   1.000
_cell.length_c   1.000
_cell.angle_alpha   90.00
_cell.angle_beta   90.00
_cell.angle_gamma   90.00
#
_symmetry.space_group_name_H-M   'P 1'
#
loop_
_entity.id
_entity.type
_entity.pdbx_description
1 polymer ?
#
loop_
_entity_poly.entity_id
_entity_poly.type
_entity_poly.pdbx_seq_one_letter_code
_entity_poly.pdbx_strand_id
1 'polypeptide(L)'
;MRTKITTLLAGLGLVATALTPALAHHAFGGEFDPNKPVLLKGKITKIEWVNPHAWIHLEIQKTDGAVACEFTPNAKCEEWMVEGGTPNTLLRRGITRDTLTRGTEIVVDGYQTRDHSLARAHGRNVTFPDGRKLFLGSSGTGAPVDGADPVEGRGRGRGRGGNN
;
A
#
# COMPACT_ATOMS: atom_id res chain seq x y z
N MET A 1 53.37 -50.07 -22.44
CA MET A 1 52.43 -49.05 -21.93
C MET A 1 51.52 -48.63 -23.07
N ARG A 2 50.20 -48.85 -22.98
CA ARG A 2 49.23 -48.54 -24.04
C ARG A 2 48.33 -47.40 -23.57
N THR A 3 48.31 -46.32 -24.34
CA THR A 3 47.41 -45.17 -24.23
C THR A 3 45.95 -45.59 -24.43
N LYS A 4 45.03 -44.98 -23.67
CA LYS A 4 43.61 -44.89 -24.02
C LYS A 4 43.12 -43.47 -23.76
N ILE A 5 42.74 -42.80 -24.86
CA ILE A 5 41.99 -41.54 -24.92
C ILE A 5 40.50 -41.87 -24.87
N THR A 6 39.67 -40.89 -24.50
CA THR A 6 38.18 -40.79 -24.47
C THR A 6 37.54 -41.24 -23.15
N THR A 7 36.79 -40.38 -22.46
CA THR A 7 35.47 -39.90 -22.90
C THR A 7 35.13 -38.53 -22.30
N LEU A 8 34.82 -37.55 -23.15
CA LEU A 8 34.06 -36.34 -22.80
C LEU A 8 32.61 -36.77 -22.52
N LEU A 9 32.09 -36.51 -21.33
CA LEU A 9 30.65 -36.54 -21.07
C LEU A 9 30.25 -35.22 -20.42
N ALA A 10 29.55 -34.43 -21.21
CA ALA A 10 28.81 -33.25 -20.83
C ALA A 10 27.87 -33.59 -19.67
N GLY A 11 28.16 -33.05 -18.48
CA GLY A 11 27.21 -32.97 -17.38
C GLY A 11 26.85 -31.51 -17.20
N LEU A 12 25.90 -31.02 -18.00
CA LEU A 12 25.22 -29.75 -17.75
C LEU A 12 24.43 -29.95 -16.45
N GLY A 13 25.10 -29.73 -15.31
CA GLY A 13 24.49 -29.75 -14.00
C GLY A 13 23.44 -28.65 -13.96
N LEU A 14 22.19 -29.04 -14.15
CA LEU A 14 21.02 -28.19 -14.01
C LEU A 14 21.02 -27.67 -12.57
N VAL A 15 21.61 -26.50 -12.35
CA VAL A 15 21.41 -25.73 -11.12
C VAL A 15 19.95 -25.28 -11.17
N ALA A 16 19.06 -26.14 -10.69
CA ALA A 16 17.73 -25.75 -10.30
C ALA A 16 17.90 -24.83 -9.08
N THR A 17 18.19 -23.55 -9.35
CA THR A 17 17.93 -22.51 -8.36
C THR A 17 16.45 -22.63 -8.07
N ALA A 18 16.14 -23.15 -6.89
CA ALA A 18 14.81 -23.03 -6.32
C ALA A 18 14.54 -21.52 -6.28
N LEU A 19 13.82 -21.01 -7.27
CA LEU A 19 13.12 -19.75 -7.20
C LEU A 19 12.08 -19.94 -6.11
N THR A 20 12.52 -19.87 -4.85
CA THR A 20 11.61 -19.60 -3.77
C THR A 20 10.97 -18.27 -4.15
N PRO A 21 9.64 -18.20 -4.33
CA PRO A 21 9.01 -16.90 -4.43
C PRO A 21 9.42 -16.21 -3.15
N ALA A 22 10.26 -15.18 -3.25
CA ALA A 22 10.53 -14.31 -2.14
C ALA A 22 9.15 -13.80 -1.72
N LEU A 23 8.65 -14.34 -0.60
CA LEU A 23 7.52 -13.78 0.10
C LEU A 23 7.99 -12.38 0.50
N ALA A 24 7.80 -11.43 -0.39
CA ALA A 24 7.87 -10.02 -0.07
C ALA A 24 6.77 -9.80 0.96
N HIS A 25 7.13 -9.93 2.23
CA HIS A 25 6.30 -9.45 3.32
C HIS A 25 6.22 -7.95 3.06
N HIS A 26 5.06 -7.49 2.58
CA HIS A 26 4.73 -6.08 2.41
C HIS A 26 4.86 -5.39 3.77
N ALA A 27 6.09 -4.99 4.13
CA ALA A 27 6.47 -4.71 5.50
C ALA A 27 6.00 -3.32 5.91
N PHE A 28 4.73 -3.23 6.31
CA PHE A 28 4.16 -2.01 6.86
C PHE A 28 5.09 -1.39 7.92
N GLY A 29 5.60 -2.22 8.85
CA GLY A 29 6.46 -1.76 9.94
C GLY A 29 7.87 -1.30 9.53
N GLY A 30 8.26 -1.48 8.26
CA GLY A 30 9.52 -0.93 7.74
C GLY A 30 9.42 0.57 7.43
N GLU A 31 8.25 1.02 6.97
CA GLU A 31 8.04 2.38 6.44
C GLU A 31 7.12 3.22 7.34
N PHE A 32 6.11 2.61 7.96
CA PHE A 32 5.05 3.30 8.69
C PHE A 32 5.07 2.99 10.19
N ASP A 33 4.69 3.97 11.01
CA ASP A 33 4.61 3.82 12.47
C ASP A 33 3.19 3.43 12.90
N PRO A 34 2.97 2.21 13.43
CA PRO A 34 1.66 1.77 13.91
C PRO A 34 1.10 2.61 15.07
N ASN A 35 1.95 3.37 15.76
CA ASN A 35 1.57 4.21 16.91
C ASN A 35 1.27 5.66 16.51
N LYS A 36 1.30 5.98 15.21
CA LYS A 36 1.08 7.33 14.67
C LYS A 36 -0.09 7.34 13.70
N PRO A 37 -1.33 7.12 14.20
CA PRO A 37 -2.51 7.26 13.37
C PRO A 37 -2.66 8.72 12.92
N VAL A 38 -3.06 8.90 11.67
CA VAL A 38 -3.37 10.20 11.09
C VAL A 38 -4.78 10.19 10.51
N LEU A 39 -5.44 11.35 10.58
CA LEU A 39 -6.72 11.61 9.93
C LEU A 39 -6.53 12.79 8.98
N LEU A 40 -6.51 12.49 7.69
CA LEU A 40 -6.23 13.42 6.62
C LEU A 40 -7.54 13.80 5.93
N LYS A 41 -7.98 15.04 6.07
CA LYS A 41 -9.14 15.57 5.35
C LYS A 41 -8.67 16.60 4.33
N GLY A 42 -8.85 16.30 3.05
CA GLY A 42 -8.31 17.14 2.00
C GLY A 42 -8.88 16.84 0.61
N LYS A 43 -8.55 17.71 -0.34
CA LYS A 43 -8.96 17.58 -1.74
C LYS A 43 -7.91 16.84 -2.55
N ILE A 44 -8.35 15.95 -3.44
CA ILE A 44 -7.44 15.20 -4.31
C ILE A 44 -6.80 16.15 -5.33
N THR A 45 -5.48 16.24 -5.34
CA THR A 45 -4.72 17.01 -6.34
C THR A 45 -4.29 16.14 -7.51
N LYS A 46 -3.90 14.89 -7.21
CA LYS A 46 -3.37 13.92 -8.17
C LYS A 46 -3.61 12.48 -7.70
N ILE A 47 -3.80 11.58 -8.66
CA ILE A 47 -3.81 10.14 -8.42
C ILE A 47 -2.73 9.49 -9.28
N GLU A 48 -1.88 8.67 -8.66
CA GLU A 48 -0.97 7.78 -9.37
C GLU A 48 -1.52 6.36 -9.28
N TRP A 49 -2.13 5.90 -10.36
CA TRP A 49 -2.78 4.61 -10.41
C TRP A 49 -1.87 3.58 -11.09
N VAL A 50 -0.76 3.28 -10.42
CA VAL A 50 0.33 2.44 -10.90
C VAL A 50 0.55 1.24 -9.98
N ASN A 51 1.19 0.18 -10.48
CA ASN A 51 1.56 -1.00 -9.70
C ASN A 51 2.99 -0.76 -9.14
N PRO A 52 3.31 -1.09 -7.87
CA PRO A 52 2.54 -1.92 -6.92
C PRO A 52 1.55 -1.19 -6.02
N HIS A 53 1.61 0.12 -5.89
CA HIS A 53 0.69 0.88 -5.04
C HIS A 53 0.07 2.04 -5.80
N ALA A 54 -1.23 2.22 -5.62
CA ALA A 54 -1.86 3.47 -6.00
C ALA A 54 -1.53 4.54 -4.95
N TRP A 55 -1.25 5.76 -5.41
CA TRP A 55 -0.99 6.91 -4.53
C TRP A 55 -2.04 7.99 -4.74
N ILE A 56 -2.54 8.53 -3.63
CA ILE A 56 -3.51 9.62 -3.60
C ILE A 56 -2.81 10.84 -3.02
N HIS A 57 -2.73 11.91 -3.79
CA HIS A 57 -2.16 13.18 -3.36
C HIS A 57 -3.30 14.09 -2.88
N LEU A 58 -3.15 14.62 -1.67
CA LEU A 58 -4.15 15.43 -1.00
C LEU A 58 -3.60 16.80 -0.65
N GLU A 59 -4.39 17.83 -0.96
CA GLU A 59 -4.23 19.16 -0.40
C GLU A 59 -5.03 19.25 0.91
N ILE A 60 -4.34 19.50 2.03
CA ILE A 60 -4.92 19.59 3.36
C ILE A 60 -4.68 20.97 3.93
N GLN A 61 -5.72 21.65 4.37
CA GLN A 61 -5.59 22.98 4.98
C GLN A 61 -4.78 22.91 6.29
N LYS A 62 -3.66 23.64 6.35
CA LYS A 62 -2.91 23.93 7.57
C LYS A 62 -3.46 25.18 8.23
N THR A 63 -3.35 25.25 9.55
CA THR A 63 -3.62 26.48 10.30
C THR A 63 -2.44 27.47 10.25
N ASP A 64 -1.20 27.01 10.04
CA ASP A 64 0.04 27.81 10.11
C ASP A 64 0.96 27.65 8.86
N GLY A 65 1.57 28.76 8.38
CA GLY A 65 2.03 28.97 6.96
C GLY A 65 3.33 28.24 6.53
N ALA A 66 3.78 28.19 5.26
CA ALA A 66 3.31 28.61 3.90
C ALA A 66 3.66 27.47 2.90
N VAL A 67 2.98 27.21 1.76
CA VAL A 67 2.67 28.02 0.55
C VAL A 67 1.26 27.67 0.00
N ALA A 68 0.79 28.41 -1.00
CA ALA A 68 -0.58 28.39 -1.57
C ALA A 68 -1.04 27.04 -2.12
N CYS A 69 -2.30 26.75 -1.86
CA CYS A 69 -3.01 25.58 -2.35
C CYS A 69 -3.71 25.85 -3.68
N GLU A 70 -3.94 24.81 -4.45
CA GLU A 70 -4.60 24.87 -5.75
C GLU A 70 -6.11 25.10 -5.62
N PHE A 71 -6.78 24.33 -4.74
CA PHE A 71 -8.23 24.42 -4.59
C PHE A 71 -8.66 25.41 -3.52
N THR A 72 -7.71 25.85 -2.69
CA THR A 72 -7.97 26.78 -1.60
C THR A 72 -7.03 28.00 -1.71
N PRO A 73 -7.29 28.92 -2.66
CA PRO A 73 -6.45 30.10 -2.86
C PRO A 73 -6.33 30.91 -1.55
N ASN A 74 -5.11 31.33 -1.21
CA ASN A 74 -4.77 32.08 0.00
C ASN A 74 -4.93 31.30 1.33
N ALA A 75 -5.42 30.06 1.31
CA ALA A 75 -5.28 29.19 2.46
C ALA A 75 -3.86 28.64 2.53
N LYS A 76 -3.46 28.27 3.74
CA LYS A 76 -2.23 27.53 4.00
C LYS A 76 -2.57 26.06 3.84
N CYS A 77 -1.88 25.30 3.00
CA CYS A 77 -2.10 23.85 2.90
C CYS A 77 -0.80 23.06 2.87
N GLU A 78 -0.91 21.78 3.23
CA GLU A 78 0.07 20.74 3.04
C GLU A 78 -0.32 19.86 1.86
N GLU A 79 0.68 19.36 1.13
CA GLU A 79 0.48 18.24 0.22
C GLU A 79 0.85 16.93 0.94
N TRP A 80 -0.10 15.99 1.01
CA TRP A 80 0.09 14.66 1.56
C TRP A 80 0.03 13.61 0.46
N MET A 81 0.92 12.62 0.50
CA MET A 81 0.81 11.43 -0.34
C MET A 81 0.36 10.23 0.50
N VAL A 82 -0.75 9.63 0.11
CA VAL A 82 -1.33 8.47 0.77
C VAL A 82 -1.11 7.25 -0.10
N GLU A 83 -0.39 6.25 0.43
CA GLU A 83 -0.26 4.93 -0.17
C GLU A 83 -1.56 4.14 0.03
N GLY A 84 -2.09 3.58 -1.06
CA GLY A 84 -3.18 2.61 -1.03
C GLY A 84 -2.73 1.21 -1.47
N GLY A 85 -3.70 0.32 -1.58
CA GLY A 85 -3.50 -1.00 -2.16
C GLY A 85 -3.13 -0.98 -3.64
N THR A 86 -2.88 -2.18 -4.19
CA THR A 86 -2.65 -2.32 -5.63
C THR A 86 -3.88 -1.85 -6.43
N PRO A 87 -3.69 -1.24 -7.62
CA PRO A 87 -4.79 -0.81 -8.49
C PRO A 87 -5.93 -1.84 -8.64
N ASN A 88 -5.60 -3.10 -8.92
CA ASN A 88 -6.58 -4.16 -9.11
C ASN A 88 -7.36 -4.47 -7.81
N THR A 89 -6.70 -4.38 -6.66
CA THR A 89 -7.35 -4.61 -5.36
C THR A 89 -8.31 -3.49 -5.01
N LEU A 90 -7.92 -2.25 -5.28
CA LEU A 90 -8.80 -1.08 -5.08
C LEU A 90 -10.03 -1.15 -6.00
N LEU A 91 -9.84 -1.49 -7.29
CA LEU A 91 -10.95 -1.68 -8.23
C LEU A 91 -11.97 -2.70 -7.73
N ARG A 92 -11.52 -3.86 -7.23
CA ARG A 92 -12.41 -4.90 -6.68
C ARG A 92 -13.17 -4.46 -5.42
N ARG A 93 -12.70 -3.40 -4.74
CA ARG A 93 -13.36 -2.80 -3.57
C ARG A 93 -14.26 -1.62 -3.93
N GLY A 94 -14.40 -1.31 -5.23
CA GLY A 94 -15.21 -0.19 -5.71
C GLY A 94 -14.52 1.16 -5.65
N ILE A 95 -13.20 1.20 -5.39
CA ILE A 95 -12.38 2.41 -5.51
C ILE A 95 -11.81 2.44 -6.94
N THR A 96 -12.27 3.37 -7.74
CA THR A 96 -11.85 3.59 -9.13
C THR A 96 -11.21 4.96 -9.30
N ARG A 97 -10.56 5.19 -10.44
CA ARG A 97 -10.08 6.53 -10.83
C ARG A 97 -11.22 7.55 -10.86
N ASP A 98 -12.42 7.13 -11.24
CA ASP A 98 -13.61 7.99 -11.32
C ASP A 98 -14.18 8.33 -9.93
N THR A 99 -14.01 7.46 -8.94
CA THR A 99 -14.37 7.79 -7.55
C THR A 99 -13.33 8.70 -6.90
N LEU A 100 -12.09 8.67 -7.37
CA LEU A 100 -10.96 9.48 -6.89
C LEU A 100 -10.69 10.67 -7.82
N THR A 101 -11.75 11.33 -8.26
CA THR A 101 -11.62 12.51 -9.10
C THR A 101 -10.89 13.63 -8.37
N ARG A 102 -10.04 14.31 -9.12
CA ARG A 102 -9.38 15.53 -8.69
C ARG A 102 -10.38 16.57 -8.20
N GLY A 103 -10.05 17.24 -7.09
CA GLY A 103 -10.91 18.21 -6.40
C GLY A 103 -11.91 17.60 -5.42
N THR A 104 -12.17 16.29 -5.49
CA THR A 104 -13.03 15.61 -4.50
C THR A 104 -12.38 15.68 -3.13
N GLU A 105 -13.15 16.13 -2.15
CA GLU A 105 -12.74 16.12 -0.75
C GLU A 105 -12.99 14.75 -0.15
N ILE A 106 -11.95 14.12 0.40
CA ILE A 106 -12.05 12.82 1.06
C ILE A 106 -11.46 12.91 2.46
N VAL A 107 -11.84 11.94 3.29
CA VAL A 107 -11.21 11.72 4.59
C VAL A 107 -10.48 10.38 4.54
N VAL A 108 -9.18 10.39 4.80
CA VAL A 108 -8.35 9.20 4.89
C VAL A 108 -7.90 9.04 6.33
N ASP A 109 -8.18 7.88 6.92
CA ASP A 109 -7.50 7.42 8.13
C ASP A 109 -6.36 6.47 7.77
N GLY A 110 -5.26 6.52 8.50
CA GLY A 110 -4.05 5.78 8.16
C GLY A 110 -2.94 5.96 9.17
N TYR A 111 -1.72 5.63 8.77
CA TYR A 111 -0.53 5.69 9.62
C TYR A 111 0.59 6.45 8.93
N GLN A 112 1.21 7.40 9.63
CA GLN A 112 2.29 8.22 9.08
C GLN A 112 3.56 7.39 8.88
N THR A 113 4.44 7.83 7.97
CA THR A 113 5.80 7.29 7.88
C THR A 113 6.55 7.47 9.21
N ARG A 114 7.42 6.50 9.52
CA ARG A 114 8.15 6.47 10.79
C ARG A 114 9.21 7.55 10.92
N ASP A 115 9.81 7.94 9.79
CA ASP A 115 10.88 8.93 9.77
C ASP A 115 10.37 10.38 9.87
N HIS A 116 9.06 10.58 9.69
CA HIS A 116 8.37 11.87 9.71
C HIS A 116 8.97 12.94 8.79
N SER A 117 9.88 12.55 7.89
CA SER A 117 10.58 13.49 7.01
C SER A 117 9.70 13.94 5.85
N LEU A 118 8.62 13.21 5.59
CA LEU A 118 7.68 13.43 4.50
C LEU A 118 6.24 13.44 5.02
N ALA A 119 5.39 14.26 4.40
CA ALA A 119 3.93 14.22 4.57
C ALA A 119 3.36 13.01 3.81
N ARG A 120 3.64 11.81 4.33
CA ARG A 120 3.28 10.52 3.74
C ARG A 120 2.59 9.62 4.75
N ALA A 121 1.62 8.85 4.27
CA ALA A 121 0.89 7.91 5.11
C ALA A 121 0.50 6.64 4.34
N HIS A 122 0.42 5.52 5.06
CA HIS A 122 -0.27 4.33 4.58
C HIS A 122 -1.75 4.50 4.89
N GLY A 123 -2.56 4.61 3.84
CA GLY A 123 -4.00 4.73 3.94
C GLY A 123 -4.61 3.44 4.45
N ARG A 124 -5.43 3.53 5.50
CA ARG A 124 -6.20 2.41 6.03
C ARG A 124 -7.59 2.40 5.43
N ASN A 125 -8.34 3.49 5.59
CA ASN A 125 -9.64 3.67 4.95
C ASN A 125 -9.73 5.02 4.24
N VAL A 126 -10.64 5.07 3.27
CA VAL A 126 -11.10 6.31 2.65
C VAL A 126 -12.61 6.45 2.90
N THR A 127 -13.03 7.65 3.29
CA THR A 127 -14.43 8.04 3.40
C THR A 127 -14.72 9.10 2.34
N PHE A 128 -15.70 8.82 1.50
CA PHE A 128 -16.14 9.69 0.40
C PHE A 128 -17.25 10.66 0.87
N PRO A 129 -17.50 11.76 0.12
CA PRO A 129 -18.58 12.71 0.44
C PRO A 129 -19.98 12.10 0.55
N ASP A 130 -20.22 10.99 -0.16
CA ASP A 130 -21.48 10.25 -0.13
C ASP A 130 -21.63 9.35 1.12
N GLY A 131 -20.66 9.39 2.04
CA GLY A 131 -20.65 8.61 3.28
C GLY A 131 -20.11 7.18 3.14
N ARG A 132 -19.77 6.72 1.92
CA ARG A 132 -19.16 5.41 1.74
C ARG A 132 -17.76 5.41 2.36
N LYS A 133 -17.52 4.44 3.25
CA LYS A 133 -16.20 4.14 3.80
C LYS A 133 -15.68 2.83 3.22
N LEU A 134 -14.52 2.89 2.56
CA LEU A 134 -13.91 1.75 1.88
C LEU A 134 -12.48 1.52 2.37
N PHE A 135 -12.09 0.25 2.46
CA PHE A 135 -10.73 -0.13 2.84
C PHE A 135 -9.72 0.20 1.74
N LEU A 136 -8.86 1.18 2.02
CA LEU A 136 -7.85 1.72 1.10
C LEU A 136 -6.54 0.92 1.17
N GLY A 137 -6.20 0.38 2.34
CA GLY A 137 -4.90 -0.25 2.57
C GLY A 137 -4.71 -1.61 1.90
N SER A 138 -3.50 -2.16 2.01
CA SER A 138 -3.25 -3.56 1.62
C SER A 138 -3.57 -4.50 2.77
N SER A 139 -4.05 -5.71 2.46
CA SER A 139 -4.33 -6.74 3.44
C SER A 139 -3.07 -7.52 3.81
N GLY A 140 -2.95 -7.96 5.06
CA GLY A 140 -1.86 -8.84 5.50
C GLY A 140 -0.45 -8.21 5.48
N THR A 141 -0.35 -6.88 5.53
CA THR A 141 0.91 -6.12 5.54
C THR A 141 1.58 -6.03 6.92
N GLY A 142 0.90 -6.48 7.98
CA GLY A 142 1.33 -6.24 9.35
C GLY A 142 1.00 -4.83 9.85
N ALA A 143 0.12 -4.09 9.14
CA ALA A 143 -0.58 -2.95 9.73
C ALA A 143 -1.37 -3.36 10.98
N PRO A 144 -1.65 -2.43 11.91
CA PRO A 144 -2.40 -2.74 13.12
C PRO A 144 -3.74 -3.42 12.87
N VAL A 145 -4.13 -4.26 13.83
CA VAL A 145 -5.42 -4.97 13.88
C VAL A 145 -6.46 -3.99 14.44
N ASP A 146 -7.19 -3.32 13.55
CA ASP A 146 -8.15 -2.25 13.84
C ASP A 146 -9.55 -2.50 13.25
N GLY A 147 -9.78 -3.69 12.67
CA GLY A 147 -11.03 -4.10 12.05
C GLY A 147 -11.29 -3.51 10.66
N ALA A 148 -10.36 -2.73 10.09
CA ALA A 148 -10.54 -2.13 8.77
C ALA A 148 -10.21 -3.11 7.63
N ASP A 149 -9.30 -4.07 7.84
CA ASP A 149 -8.95 -5.06 6.81
C ASP A 149 -10.05 -6.14 6.71
N PRO A 150 -10.71 -6.33 5.56
CA PRO A 150 -11.79 -7.31 5.40
C PRO A 150 -11.40 -8.78 5.66
N VAL A 151 -10.09 -9.09 5.65
CA VAL A 151 -9.57 -10.44 5.96
C VAL A 151 -8.99 -10.54 7.37
N GLU A 152 -9.02 -9.47 8.15
CA GLU A 152 -8.61 -9.47 9.56
C GLU A 152 -9.48 -10.46 10.35
N GLY A 153 -8.86 -11.24 11.23
CA GLY A 153 -9.56 -12.25 12.04
C GLY A 153 -10.06 -13.49 11.27
N ARG A 154 -10.02 -13.50 9.94
CA ARG A 154 -10.17 -14.74 9.15
C ARG A 154 -8.87 -15.52 9.26
N GLY A 155 -8.72 -16.28 10.35
CA GLY A 155 -7.48 -16.98 10.69
C GLY A 155 -6.82 -17.64 9.48
N ARG A 156 -5.47 -17.60 9.43
CA ARG A 156 -4.64 -18.39 8.52
C ARG A 156 -4.76 -19.89 8.85
N GLY A 157 -5.97 -20.43 8.81
CA GLY A 157 -6.33 -21.74 9.31
C GLY A 157 -7.10 -22.53 8.28
N ARG A 158 -6.45 -22.88 7.16
CA ARG A 158 -6.80 -24.07 6.37
C ARG A 158 -5.53 -24.74 5.83
N GLY A 159 -4.65 -25.13 6.74
CA GLY A 159 -3.83 -26.32 6.56
C GLY A 159 -4.64 -27.52 7.05
N ARG A 160 -5.27 -28.22 6.11
CA ARG A 160 -5.97 -29.48 6.36
C ARG A 160 -4.90 -30.55 6.55
N GLY A 161 -4.64 -30.96 7.79
CA GLY A 161 -3.67 -32.02 8.11
C GLY A 161 -3.63 -32.31 9.60
N GLY A 162 -4.34 -33.35 10.03
CA GLY A 162 -4.36 -33.80 11.41
C GLY A 162 -5.29 -35.00 11.61
N ASN A 163 -4.68 -36.19 11.45
CA ASN A 163 -5.02 -37.53 11.93
C ASN A 163 -6.47 -37.92 12.22
N ASN A 164 -6.90 -38.98 11.51
CA ASN A 164 -7.69 -40.06 12.09
C ASN A 164 -6.74 -41.26 12.29
#